data_AF-A0A7U6KM23-F1
#
_entry.id   AF-A0A7U6KM23-F1
#
_cell.length_a   1.000
_cell.length_b   1.000
_cell.length_c   1.000
_cell.angle_alpha   90.00
_cell.angle_beta   90.00
_cell.angle_gamma   90.00
#
_symmetry.space_group_name_H-M   'P 1'
#
loop_
_entity.id
_entity.type
_entity.pdbx_description
1 polymer ?
#
loop_
_entity_poly.entity_id
_entity_poly.type
_entity_poly.pdbx_seq_one_letter_code
_entity_poly.pdbx_strand_id
1 'polypeptide(L)'
;MLINGRRVNSCLTLAIMHDGDEITTIEGIGMPDSLSALQQAFKDNDAFQCGYCTPGQICSATALIEEVKQNWPSHVSTDLQHPDSLLVQEIAERMSGNVCRCSAYPNIIKAISQVLENEASASTSKTVDNAAQNSSVTGIWSPPSSETQFHKASANNKTITGKAGDHS
;
A
#
# COMPACT_ATOMS: atom_id res chain seq x y z
N MET A 1 -16.95 -11.70 -2.52
CA MET A 1 -16.17 -12.92 -2.86
C MET A 1 -15.40 -12.66 -4.14
N LEU A 2 -14.46 -13.53 -4.48
CA LEU A 2 -13.79 -13.53 -5.77
C LEU A 2 -14.24 -14.74 -6.58
N ILE A 3 -14.42 -14.54 -7.89
CA ILE A 3 -14.64 -15.60 -8.87
C ILE A 3 -13.52 -15.47 -9.90
N ASN A 4 -12.67 -16.49 -10.02
CA ASN A 4 -11.48 -16.47 -10.87
C ASN A 4 -10.65 -15.18 -10.65
N GLY A 5 -10.42 -14.81 -9.39
CA GLY A 5 -9.69 -13.61 -8.98
C GLY A 5 -10.46 -12.28 -9.09
N ARG A 6 -11.64 -12.24 -9.70
CA ARG A 6 -12.44 -11.02 -9.86
C ARG A 6 -13.49 -10.86 -8.77
N ARG A 7 -13.58 -9.68 -8.15
CA ARG A 7 -14.60 -9.40 -7.12
C ARG A 7 -16.00 -9.33 -7.71
N VAL A 8 -16.94 -10.05 -7.08
CA VAL A 8 -18.36 -10.13 -7.48
C VAL A 8 -19.28 -10.11 -6.26
N ASN A 9 -20.44 -9.47 -6.42
CA ASN A 9 -21.55 -9.57 -5.48
C ASN A 9 -22.27 -10.91 -5.68
N SER A 10 -22.08 -11.83 -4.74
CA SER A 10 -22.63 -13.20 -4.82
C SER A 10 -24.16 -13.23 -4.94
N CYS A 11 -24.86 -12.25 -4.38
CA CYS A 11 -26.31 -12.16 -4.43
C CYS A 11 -26.88 -11.85 -5.82
N LEU A 12 -26.04 -11.42 -6.78
CA LEU A 12 -26.45 -11.03 -8.14
C LEU A 12 -26.02 -12.05 -9.19
N THR A 13 -25.61 -13.25 -8.79
CA THR A 13 -25.28 -14.34 -9.71
C THR A 13 -25.87 -15.66 -9.21
N LEU A 14 -26.14 -16.59 -10.13
CA LEU A 14 -26.69 -17.90 -9.82
C LEU A 14 -25.57 -18.92 -9.69
N ALA A 15 -25.68 -19.84 -8.72
CA ALA A 15 -24.67 -20.87 -8.49
C ALA A 15 -24.35 -21.70 -9.76
N ILE A 16 -25.37 -22.03 -10.57
CA ILE A 16 -25.21 -22.81 -11.81
C ILE A 16 -24.41 -22.09 -12.90
N MET A 17 -24.26 -20.76 -12.82
CA MET A 17 -23.45 -20.00 -13.78
C MET A 17 -21.95 -20.15 -13.54
N HIS A 18 -21.57 -20.73 -12.40
CA HIS A 18 -20.19 -20.83 -11.91
C HIS A 18 -19.76 -22.29 -11.69
N ASP A 19 -20.34 -23.22 -12.44
CA ASP A 19 -19.86 -24.60 -12.45
C ASP A 19 -18.42 -24.65 -12.99
N GLY A 20 -17.50 -25.19 -12.19
CA GLY A 20 -16.07 -25.26 -12.51
C GLY A 20 -15.26 -23.98 -12.27
N ASP A 21 -15.87 -22.86 -11.85
CA ASP A 21 -15.14 -21.64 -11.50
C ASP A 21 -14.40 -21.75 -10.16
N GLU A 22 -13.26 -21.08 -10.04
CA GLU A 22 -12.56 -20.93 -8.77
C GLU A 22 -13.24 -19.84 -7.92
N ILE A 23 -13.70 -20.22 -6.73
CA ILE A 23 -14.36 -19.31 -5.79
C ILE A 23 -13.47 -19.08 -4.57
N THR A 24 -13.16 -17.82 -4.27
CA THR A 24 -12.46 -17.42 -3.05
C THR A 24 -13.37 -16.57 -2.18
N THR A 25 -13.58 -17.01 -0.94
CA THR A 25 -14.29 -16.26 0.10
C THR A 25 -13.30 -15.72 1.13
N ILE A 26 -13.79 -15.09 2.21
CA ILE A 26 -12.92 -14.51 3.24
C ILE A 26 -12.02 -15.56 3.91
N GLU A 27 -12.53 -16.78 4.04
CA GLU A 27 -11.83 -17.94 4.61
C GLU A 27 -10.67 -18.39 3.70
N GLY A 28 -10.82 -18.21 2.38
CA GLY A 28 -9.75 -18.50 1.42
C GLY A 28 -8.65 -17.43 1.37
N ILE A 29 -8.89 -16.24 1.91
CA ILE A 29 -7.89 -15.15 1.96
C ILE A 29 -6.90 -15.35 3.10
N GLY A 30 -7.37 -15.85 4.24
CA GLY A 30 -6.55 -16.14 5.40
C GLY A 30 -7.39 -16.52 6.61
N MET A 31 -6.75 -17.22 7.54
CA MET A 31 -7.37 -17.80 8.72
C MET A 31 -6.81 -17.15 9.99
N PRO A 32 -7.48 -17.26 11.16
CA PRO A 32 -7.06 -16.55 12.38
C PRO A 32 -5.61 -16.80 12.84
N ASP A 33 -5.05 -17.96 12.51
CA ASP A 33 -3.67 -18.39 12.78
C ASP A 33 -2.66 -17.95 11.71
N SER A 34 -3.14 -17.55 10.53
CA SER A 34 -2.34 -17.12 9.39
C SER A 34 -3.09 -16.04 8.60
N LEU A 35 -3.14 -14.84 9.19
CA LEU A 35 -3.80 -13.68 8.58
C LEU A 35 -3.05 -13.25 7.31
N SER A 36 -3.80 -12.87 6.28
CA SER A 36 -3.23 -12.18 5.13
C SER A 36 -2.72 -10.79 5.53
N ALA A 37 -1.84 -10.19 4.71
CA ALA A 37 -1.35 -8.83 4.93
C ALA A 37 -2.50 -7.81 5.10
N LEU A 38 -3.58 -8.00 4.33
CA LEU A 38 -4.76 -7.14 4.39
C LEU A 38 -5.59 -7.39 5.66
N GLN A 39 -5.80 -8.65 6.06
CA GLN A 39 -6.48 -8.96 7.33
C GLN A 39 -5.72 -8.40 8.53
N GLN A 40 -4.38 -8.51 8.51
CA GLN A 40 -3.51 -7.95 9.53
C GLN A 40 -3.59 -6.41 9.55
N ALA A 41 -3.50 -5.76 8.39
CA ALA A 41 -3.65 -4.30 8.30
C ALA A 41 -5.03 -3.82 8.79
N PHE A 42 -6.10 -4.57 8.54
CA PHE A 42 -7.44 -4.25 9.05
C PHE A 42 -7.49 -4.31 10.57
N LYS A 43 -6.84 -5.31 11.18
CA LYS A 43 -6.70 -5.45 12.63
C LYS A 43 -5.90 -4.30 13.22
N ASP A 44 -4.76 -3.97 12.63
CA ASP A 44 -3.85 -2.95 13.17
C ASP A 44 -4.41 -1.52 13.09
N ASN A 45 -5.29 -1.26 12.13
CA ASN A 45 -5.89 0.06 11.91
C ASN A 45 -7.31 0.20 12.46
N ASP A 46 -7.84 -0.80 13.16
CA ASP A 46 -9.23 -0.81 13.63
C ASP A 46 -10.21 -0.54 12.47
N ALA A 47 -9.99 -1.22 11.34
CA ALA A 47 -10.73 -1.05 10.09
C ALA A 47 -12.07 -1.80 10.06
N PHE A 48 -12.68 -2.00 11.23
CA PHE A 48 -13.97 -2.62 11.40
C PHE A 48 -14.57 -2.26 12.75
N GLN A 49 -15.86 -2.50 12.93
CA GLN A 49 -16.52 -2.43 14.23
C GLN A 49 -17.39 -3.67 14.43
N CYS A 50 -18.64 -3.65 13.94
CA CYS A 50 -19.54 -4.81 14.07
C CYS A 50 -19.08 -6.05 13.29
N GLY A 51 -18.11 -5.92 12.39
CA GLY A 51 -17.55 -7.02 11.60
C GLY A 51 -18.38 -7.45 10.39
N TYR A 52 -19.65 -7.03 10.28
CA TYR A 52 -20.57 -7.58 9.27
C TYR A 52 -20.13 -7.30 7.82
N CYS A 53 -19.67 -6.08 7.53
CA CYS A 53 -19.18 -5.74 6.18
C CYS A 53 -17.75 -6.24 5.91
N THR A 54 -17.00 -6.63 6.95
CA THR A 54 -15.55 -6.87 6.88
C THR A 54 -15.17 -7.96 5.87
N PRO A 55 -15.87 -9.10 5.76
CA PRO A 55 -15.59 -10.10 4.72
C PRO A 55 -15.65 -9.52 3.30
N GLY A 56 -16.69 -8.71 3.01
CA GLY A 56 -16.88 -8.05 1.72
C GLY A 56 -15.80 -7.00 1.44
N GLN A 57 -15.47 -6.18 2.44
CA GLN A 57 -14.39 -5.19 2.36
C GLN A 57 -13.05 -5.84 2.02
N ILE A 58 -12.66 -6.89 2.75
CA ILE A 58 -11.36 -7.57 2.55
C ILE A 58 -11.31 -8.29 1.20
N CYS A 59 -12.37 -8.99 0.79
CA CYS A 59 -12.43 -9.59 -0.55
C CYS A 59 -12.28 -8.53 -1.64
N SER A 60 -13.04 -7.43 -1.54
CA SER A 60 -13.03 -6.37 -2.55
C SER A 60 -11.69 -5.63 -2.60
N ALA A 61 -11.05 -5.40 -1.44
CA ALA A 61 -9.74 -4.77 -1.37
C ALA A 61 -8.61 -5.69 -1.86
N THR A 62 -8.75 -7.01 -1.71
CA THR A 62 -7.81 -7.98 -2.30
C THR A 62 -7.81 -7.87 -3.83
N ALA A 63 -8.99 -7.84 -4.45
CA ALA A 63 -9.10 -7.62 -5.89
C ALA A 63 -8.65 -6.20 -6.31
N LEU A 64 -8.95 -5.17 -5.50
CA LEU A 64 -8.50 -3.79 -5.75
C LEU A 64 -6.97 -3.74 -5.90
N ILE A 65 -6.21 -4.39 -5.00
CA ILE A 65 -4.75 -4.41 -5.07
C ILE A 65 -4.26 -5.01 -6.40
N GLU A 66 -4.93 -6.05 -6.89
CA GLU A 66 -4.61 -6.66 -8.18
C GLU A 66 -5.00 -5.74 -9.36
N GLU A 67 -6.16 -5.08 -9.31
CA GLU A 67 -6.59 -4.08 -10.29
C GLU A 67 -5.57 -2.92 -10.39
N VAL A 68 -5.00 -2.50 -9.25
CA VAL A 68 -3.95 -1.47 -9.19
C VAL A 68 -2.66 -1.97 -9.86
N LYS A 69 -2.24 -3.21 -9.61
CA LYS A 69 -1.07 -3.82 -10.27
C LYS A 69 -1.24 -3.87 -11.79
N GLN A 70 -2.47 -3.99 -12.27
CA GLN A 70 -2.82 -3.99 -13.68
C GLN A 70 -3.04 -2.59 -14.28
N ASN A 71 -2.81 -1.52 -13.51
CA ASN A 71 -3.06 -0.12 -13.89
C ASN A 71 -4.50 0.14 -14.37
N TRP A 72 -5.49 -0.58 -13.84
CA TRP A 72 -6.89 -0.32 -14.20
C TRP A 72 -7.33 1.03 -13.63
N PRO A 73 -7.91 1.95 -14.41
CA PRO A 73 -8.39 3.23 -13.90
C PRO A 73 -9.71 3.06 -13.12
N SER A 74 -10.08 4.08 -12.34
CA SER A 74 -11.40 4.23 -11.72
C SER A 74 -12.11 5.49 -12.24
N HIS A 75 -13.30 5.78 -11.72
CA HIS A 75 -14.05 6.97 -12.09
C HIS A 75 -13.31 8.29 -11.78
N VAL A 76 -12.43 8.29 -10.77
CA VAL A 76 -11.72 9.49 -10.31
C VAL A 76 -10.30 9.62 -10.90
N SER A 77 -9.90 8.70 -11.77
CA SER A 77 -8.58 8.74 -12.41
C SER A 77 -8.47 9.92 -13.36
N THR A 78 -7.45 10.75 -13.17
CA THR A 78 -7.14 11.89 -14.05
C THR A 78 -6.31 11.46 -15.26
N ASP A 79 -5.40 10.50 -15.09
CA ASP A 79 -4.69 9.81 -16.15
C ASP A 79 -5.20 8.36 -16.23
N LEU A 80 -5.76 7.98 -17.39
CA LEU A 80 -6.29 6.64 -17.62
C LEU A 80 -5.21 5.59 -17.91
N GLN A 81 -3.99 6.02 -18.26
CA GLN A 81 -2.86 5.14 -18.54
C GLN A 81 -2.01 4.92 -17.28
N HIS A 82 -1.92 5.91 -16.40
CA HIS A 82 -1.12 5.86 -15.18
C HIS A 82 -1.92 6.39 -13.96
N PRO A 83 -2.95 5.66 -13.51
CA PRO A 83 -3.78 6.10 -12.39
C PRO A 83 -2.96 6.15 -11.09
N ASP A 84 -3.03 7.27 -10.37
CA ASP A 84 -2.41 7.44 -9.05
C ASP A 84 -3.19 6.66 -7.97
N SER A 85 -3.01 5.36 -7.98
CA SER A 85 -3.80 4.41 -7.19
C SER A 85 -3.59 4.50 -5.68
N LEU A 86 -2.57 5.25 -5.23
CA LEU A 86 -2.34 5.52 -3.80
C LEU A 86 -3.16 6.71 -3.29
N LEU A 87 -3.77 7.49 -4.19
CA LEU A 87 -4.64 8.59 -3.81
C LEU A 87 -5.85 8.06 -3.02
N VAL A 88 -6.15 8.70 -1.90
CA VAL A 88 -7.29 8.33 -1.02
C VAL A 88 -8.60 8.23 -1.81
N GLN A 89 -8.82 9.14 -2.75
CA GLN A 89 -9.99 9.20 -3.62
C GLN A 89 -10.09 7.96 -4.53
N GLU A 90 -8.98 7.44 -5.05
CA GLU A 90 -8.95 6.23 -5.86
C GLU A 90 -9.38 5.02 -5.05
N ILE A 91 -8.82 4.84 -3.85
CA ILE A 91 -9.17 3.73 -2.96
C ILE A 91 -10.65 3.84 -2.55
N ALA A 92 -11.09 5.04 -2.17
CA ALA A 92 -12.47 5.28 -1.77
C ALA A 92 -13.46 4.97 -2.91
N GLU A 93 -13.18 5.45 -4.13
CA GLU A 93 -14.02 5.21 -5.30
C GLU A 93 -14.09 3.71 -5.63
N ARG A 94 -12.94 3.03 -5.67
CA ARG A 94 -12.88 1.59 -5.95
C ARG A 94 -13.57 0.74 -4.87
N MET A 95 -13.66 1.23 -3.65
CA MET A 95 -14.32 0.54 -2.54
C MET A 95 -15.78 0.94 -2.35
N SER A 96 -16.30 1.92 -3.11
CA SER A 96 -17.64 2.48 -2.97
C SER A 96 -18.78 1.45 -3.04
N GLY A 97 -18.55 0.31 -3.72
CA GLY A 97 -19.49 -0.81 -3.78
C GLY A 97 -19.67 -1.59 -2.47
N ASN A 98 -18.90 -1.29 -1.41
CA ASN A 98 -18.94 -1.99 -0.13
C ASN A 98 -19.39 -1.05 1.00
N VAL A 99 -20.66 -1.17 1.40
CA VAL A 99 -21.25 -0.29 2.43
C VAL A 99 -20.87 -0.74 3.84
N CYS A 100 -20.42 0.21 4.66
CA CYS A 100 -20.16 0.08 6.09
C CYS A 100 -21.07 1.02 6.90
N ARG A 101 -22.04 0.48 7.64
CA ARG A 101 -22.96 1.30 8.46
C ARG A 101 -22.32 1.82 9.74
N CYS A 102 -21.27 1.16 10.23
CA CYS A 102 -20.46 1.61 11.36
C CYS A 102 -19.55 2.80 11.01
N SER A 103 -19.42 3.14 9.72
CA SER A 103 -18.61 4.25 9.23
C SER A 103 -17.10 4.11 9.49
N ALA A 104 -16.56 2.88 9.43
CA ALA A 104 -15.13 2.61 9.58
C ALA A 104 -14.27 2.99 8.34
N TYR A 105 -14.84 3.70 7.35
CA TYR A 105 -14.20 3.96 6.05
C TYR A 105 -12.81 4.61 6.14
N PRO A 106 -12.54 5.62 6.99
CA PRO A 106 -11.20 6.20 7.07
C PRO A 106 -10.13 5.16 7.47
N ASN A 107 -10.48 4.27 8.39
CA ASN A 107 -9.59 3.20 8.84
C ASN A 107 -9.45 2.08 7.81
N ILE A 108 -10.53 1.76 7.08
CA ILE A 108 -10.49 0.82 5.94
C ILE A 108 -9.55 1.34 4.85
N ILE A 109 -9.67 2.62 4.46
CA ILE A 109 -8.79 3.23 3.47
C ILE A 109 -7.34 3.18 3.96
N LYS A 110 -7.09 3.57 5.22
CA LYS A 110 -5.76 3.53 5.82
C LYS A 110 -5.13 2.13 5.80
N ALA A 111 -5.90 1.09 6.11
CA ALA A 111 -5.44 -0.29 6.05
C ALA A 111 -5.07 -0.72 4.62
N ILE A 112 -5.87 -0.33 3.62
CA ILE A 112 -5.59 -0.63 2.21
C ILE A 112 -4.35 0.12 1.72
N SER A 113 -4.23 1.42 2.03
CA SER A 113 -3.06 2.24 1.70
C SER A 113 -1.77 1.63 2.25
N GLN A 114 -1.77 1.22 3.53
CA GLN A 114 -0.62 0.55 4.15
C GLN A 114 -0.16 -0.68 3.35
N VAL A 115 -1.08 -1.51 2.86
CA VAL A 115 -0.73 -2.70 2.08
C VAL A 115 -0.19 -2.32 0.70
N LEU A 116 -0.81 -1.36 0.02
CA LEU A 116 -0.34 -0.88 -1.29
C LEU A 116 1.07 -0.27 -1.21
N GLU A 117 1.35 0.53 -0.17
CA GLU A 117 2.67 1.12 0.08
C GLU A 117 3.73 0.05 0.34
N ASN A 118 3.38 -1.00 1.09
CA ASN A 118 4.28 -2.13 1.33
C ASN A 118 4.60 -2.91 0.05
N GLU A 119 3.61 -3.14 -0.82
CA GLU A 119 3.80 -3.80 -2.11
C GLU A 119 4.66 -2.97 -3.08
N ALA A 120 4.48 -1.64 -3.09
CA ALA A 120 5.31 -0.71 -3.85
C ALA A 120 6.76 -0.74 -3.37
N SER A 121 6.96 -0.66 -2.04
CA SER A 121 8.28 -0.69 -1.41
C SER A 121 9.02 -2.01 -1.66
N ALA A 122 8.31 -3.15 -1.59
CA ALA A 122 8.87 -4.46 -1.89
C ALA A 122 9.31 -4.60 -3.36
N SER A 123 8.59 -3.95 -4.29
CA SER A 123 8.93 -3.93 -5.71
C SER A 123 10.18 -3.09 -6.00
N THR A 124 10.34 -1.95 -5.31
CA THR A 124 11.55 -1.13 -5.37
C THR A 124 12.79 -1.86 -4.82
N SER A 125 12.67 -2.57 -3.69
CA SER A 125 13.81 -3.33 -3.13
C SER A 125 14.28 -4.43 -4.08
N LYS A 126 13.35 -5.18 -4.70
CA LYS A 126 13.69 -6.20 -5.71
C LYS A 126 14.40 -5.64 -6.94
N THR A 127 14.12 -4.40 -7.33
CA THR A 127 14.79 -3.75 -8.47
C THR A 127 16.19 -3.28 -8.10
N VAL A 128 16.39 -2.78 -6.86
CA VAL A 128 17.71 -2.39 -6.36
C VAL A 128 18.60 -3.62 -6.14
N ASP A 129 18.06 -4.70 -5.57
CA ASP A 129 18.80 -5.96 -5.38
C ASP A 129 19.18 -6.60 -6.71
N ASN A 130 18.29 -6.60 -7.72
CA ASN A 130 18.62 -7.07 -9.07
C ASN A 130 19.59 -6.15 -9.81
N ALA A 131 19.52 -4.82 -9.62
CA ALA A 131 20.46 -3.88 -10.22
C ALA A 131 21.87 -4.04 -9.61
N ALA A 132 21.97 -4.31 -8.31
CA ALA A 132 23.22 -4.63 -7.65
C ALA A 132 23.82 -5.94 -8.18
N GLN A 133 23.00 -6.97 -8.42
CA GLN A 133 23.45 -8.25 -8.96
C GLN A 133 23.78 -8.24 -10.47
N ASN A 134 23.20 -7.33 -11.26
CA ASN A 134 23.48 -7.22 -12.70
C ASN A 134 24.61 -6.22 -13.04
N SER A 135 25.32 -5.72 -12.03
CA SER A 135 26.44 -4.77 -12.19
C SER A 135 27.82 -5.46 -12.29
N SER A 136 27.93 -6.57 -13.03
CA SER A 136 29.25 -7.05 -13.47
C SER A 136 29.73 -6.25 -14.70
N VAL A 137 29.83 -4.93 -14.59
CA VAL A 137 30.65 -4.15 -15.52
C VAL A 137 32.06 -4.10 -14.92
N THR A 138 32.87 -5.10 -15.26
CA THR A 138 34.30 -5.06 -15.01
C THR A 138 34.91 -4.00 -15.93
N GLY A 139 35.24 -2.82 -15.39
CA GLY A 139 36.21 -1.94 -16.05
C GLY A 139 36.00 -0.43 -16.04
N ILE A 140 35.07 0.14 -15.27
CA ILE A 140 34.97 1.60 -15.15
C ILE A 140 35.18 2.03 -13.70
N TRP A 141 36.22 2.84 -13.50
CA TRP A 141 36.60 3.47 -12.23
C TRP A 141 35.42 4.22 -11.60
N SER A 142 35.09 3.90 -10.34
CA SER A 142 34.11 4.63 -9.54
C SER A 142 34.79 5.70 -8.69
N PRO A 143 34.26 6.94 -8.63
CA PRO A 143 34.78 7.95 -7.71
C PRO A 143 34.37 7.62 -6.25
N PRO A 144 35.19 7.99 -5.25
CA PRO A 144 34.86 7.78 -3.84
C PRO A 144 33.68 8.64 -3.40
N SER A 145 32.96 8.18 -2.38
CA SER A 145 31.78 8.85 -1.83
C SER A 145 32.12 10.20 -1.20
N SER A 146 31.15 11.11 -1.28
CA SER A 146 31.20 12.54 -0.90
C SER A 146 31.53 12.81 0.57
N GLU A 147 31.59 11.80 1.43
CA GLU A 147 31.89 11.96 2.86
C GLU A 147 33.38 12.17 3.17
N THR A 148 34.28 12.01 2.19
CA THR A 148 35.73 12.12 2.43
C THR A 148 36.34 13.49 2.10
N GLN A 149 35.55 14.49 1.67
CA GLN A 149 36.09 15.75 1.14
C GLN A 149 36.15 16.95 2.10
N PHE A 150 35.66 16.84 3.35
CA PHE A 150 35.75 17.97 4.28
C PHE A 150 36.13 17.59 5.70
N HIS A 151 37.41 17.29 5.92
CA HIS A 151 38.05 17.56 7.21
C HIS A 151 39.55 17.86 7.04
N LYS A 152 39.91 19.15 7.08
CA LYS A 152 41.09 19.64 7.80
C LYS A 152 40.91 21.13 8.13
N ALA A 153 41.10 21.41 9.41
CA ALA A 153 40.75 22.63 10.14
C ALA A 153 41.70 23.81 9.86
N SER A 154 41.21 25.03 10.17
CA SER A 154 42.07 26.07 10.75
C SER A 154 41.30 26.83 11.82
N ALA A 155 41.86 26.81 13.02
CA ALA A 155 41.38 27.50 14.21
C ALA A 155 41.54 29.02 14.06
N ASN A 156 40.54 29.79 14.51
CA ASN A 156 40.84 31.06 15.16
C ASN A 156 39.75 31.51 16.12
N ASN A 157 40.24 31.98 17.26
CA ASN A 157 39.57 32.29 18.51
C ASN A 157 38.96 33.69 18.49
N LYS A 158 37.77 33.90 19.05
CA LYS A 158 37.46 35.01 19.99
C LYS A 158 36.02 34.99 20.50
N THR A 159 35.94 34.96 21.83
CA THR A 159 34.85 35.33 22.74
C THR A 159 34.15 36.63 22.36
N ILE A 160 32.83 36.73 22.58
CA ILE A 160 32.15 37.88 23.24
C ILE A 160 30.76 37.41 23.75
N THR A 161 30.51 37.73 25.01
CA THR A 161 29.30 37.52 25.79
C THR A 161 28.13 38.41 25.34
N GLY A 162 26.89 37.92 25.42
CA GLY A 162 25.69 38.75 25.29
C GLY A 162 24.42 38.05 25.78
N LYS A 163 23.87 38.52 26.90
CA LYS A 163 22.57 38.15 27.49
C LYS A 163 21.43 38.28 26.49
N ALA A 164 20.47 37.36 26.53
CA ALA A 164 19.11 37.59 26.05
C ALA A 164 18.14 37.25 27.19
N GLY A 165 17.38 38.25 27.63
CA GLY A 165 16.39 38.14 28.69
C GLY A 165 15.04 37.63 28.19
N ASP A 166 14.25 37.21 29.18
CA ASP A 166 12.82 36.96 29.16
C ASP A 166 12.04 37.98 28.33
N HIS A 167 11.05 37.51 27.55
CA HIS A 167 9.79 38.21 27.31
C HIS A 167 8.63 37.20 27.32
N SER A 168 7.79 37.37 28.34
CA SER A 168 6.33 37.22 28.46
C SER A 168 5.55 36.38 27.45
#